data_AF-A0A261QND2-F1
#
_entry.id   AF-A0A261QND2-F1
#
_cell.length_a   1.000
_cell.length_b   1.000
_cell.length_c   1.000
_cell.angle_alpha   90.00
_cell.angle_beta   90.00
_cell.angle_gamma   90.00
#
_symmetry.space_group_name_H-M   'P 1'
#
loop_
_entity.id
_entity.type
_entity.pdbx_description
1 polymer ?
#
loop_
_entity_poly.entity_id
_entity_poly.type
_entity_poly.pdbx_seq_one_letter_code
_entity_poly.pdbx_strand_id
1 'polypeptide(L)'
;MVLKATEQNDKLKRAIILSIALHCVLIAVLIWSSIHQPQETSAGSGGSSLNAVMVDPGAVVQQYNRQQQQQTDAQRAKQAQQQAEALQQKQAAEQQRLKVLEKQRLAAQEAEQQKQAQAEAEAKKAAAAKQSSELDELLGGLTNAKNAPKSGGAPAGTGNSKLSSATGSEINGYLAQVRQAISNKFYDASNYSRKTCILRIKLAPDGMLISVSSDGGDPALCQAAVSAAKLAAIPRPPSPKGYEAVKNATLDFKP
;
A
#
# COMPACT_ATOMS: atom_id res chain seq x y z
N MET A 1 20.19 -13.74 16.05
CA MET A 1 20.68 -12.71 15.11
C MET A 1 20.37 -11.27 15.55
N VAL A 2 19.39 -11.04 16.44
CA VAL A 2 18.92 -9.69 16.85
C VAL A 2 19.91 -8.91 17.74
N LEU A 3 20.67 -9.58 18.62
CA LEU A 3 21.63 -8.92 19.53
C LEU A 3 22.83 -8.25 18.81
N LYS A 4 23.20 -8.74 17.62
CA LYS A 4 24.32 -8.18 16.84
C LYS A 4 23.96 -6.86 16.16
N ALA A 5 22.67 -6.58 15.96
CA ALA A 5 22.20 -5.37 15.29
C ALA A 5 22.16 -4.15 16.22
N THR A 6 21.90 -4.34 17.53
CA THR A 6 21.85 -3.25 18.51
C THR A 6 23.24 -2.69 18.80
N GLU A 7 24.26 -3.54 18.91
CA GLU A 7 25.65 -3.13 19.17
C GLU A 7 26.24 -2.27 18.03
N GLN A 8 25.92 -2.62 16.78
CA GLN A 8 26.38 -1.86 15.61
C GLN A 8 25.74 -0.46 15.55
N ASN A 9 24.49 -0.33 15.99
CA ASN A 9 23.77 0.94 16.01
C ASN A 9 24.35 1.91 17.05
N ASP A 10 24.77 1.40 18.21
CA ASP A 10 25.40 2.24 19.25
C ASP A 10 26.82 2.68 18.86
N LYS A 11 27.59 1.82 18.18
CA LYS A 11 28.90 2.19 17.61
C LYS A 11 28.76 3.28 16.54
N LEU A 12 27.77 3.15 15.66
CA LEU A 12 27.50 4.15 14.63
C LEU A 12 27.04 5.49 15.23
N LYS A 13 26.14 5.48 16.22
CA LYS A 13 25.69 6.70 16.90
C LYS A 13 26.83 7.42 17.62
N ARG A 14 27.70 6.69 18.33
CA ARG A 14 28.89 7.27 18.97
C ARG A 14 29.85 7.85 17.94
N ALA A 15 30.07 7.18 16.81
CA ALA A 15 30.91 7.69 15.72
C ALA A 15 30.34 8.97 15.09
N ILE A 16 29.04 9.03 14.85
CA ILE A 16 28.36 10.23 14.31
C ILE A 16 28.44 11.39 15.30
N ILE A 17 28.19 11.15 16.59
CA ILE A 17 28.27 12.20 17.64
C ILE A 17 29.69 12.74 17.75
N LEU A 18 30.71 11.86 17.76
CA LEU A 18 32.11 12.29 17.79
C LEU A 18 32.50 13.11 16.56
N SER A 19 32.00 12.73 15.38
CA SER A 19 32.22 13.49 14.14
C SER A 19 31.61 14.88 14.23
N ILE A 20 30.34 14.99 14.63
CA ILE A 20 29.65 16.29 14.74
C ILE A 20 30.34 17.18 15.79
N ALA A 21 30.72 16.61 16.94
CA ALA A 21 31.44 17.35 17.98
C ALA A 21 32.77 17.91 17.47
N LEU A 22 33.56 17.12 16.72
CA LEU A 22 34.82 17.56 16.13
C LEU A 22 34.62 18.74 15.16
N HIS A 23 33.58 18.68 14.32
CA HIS A 23 33.27 19.76 13.36
C HIS A 23 32.82 21.04 14.09
N CYS A 24 32.00 20.93 15.13
CA CYS A 24 31.61 22.08 15.94
C CYS A 24 32.81 22.76 16.62
N VAL A 25 33.78 21.97 17.11
CA VAL A 25 35.02 22.51 17.69
C VAL A 25 35.87 23.21 16.64
N LEU A 26 36.04 22.65 15.44
CA LEU A 26 36.75 23.30 14.33
C LEU A 26 36.11 24.64 13.93
N ILE A 27 34.77 24.69 13.85
CA ILE A 27 34.04 25.91 13.54
C ILE A 27 34.25 26.96 14.63
N ALA A 28 34.21 26.58 15.91
CA ALA A 28 34.46 27.49 17.02
C ALA A 28 35.89 28.04 17.02
N VAL A 29 36.90 27.22 16.70
CA VAL A 29 38.30 27.66 16.56
C VAL A 29 38.48 28.61 15.38
N LEU A 30 37.83 28.37 14.25
CA LEU A 30 37.89 29.26 13.09
C LEU A 30 37.25 30.63 13.38
N ILE A 31 36.09 30.64 14.07
CA ILE A 31 35.44 31.89 14.49
C ILE A 31 36.31 32.64 15.50
N TRP A 32 36.90 31.94 16.48
CA TRP A 32 37.80 32.54 17.45
C TRP A 32 39.05 33.13 16.78
N SER A 33 39.66 32.40 15.85
CA SER A 33 40.83 32.85 15.09
C SER A 33 40.51 34.05 14.19
N SER A 34 39.32 34.07 13.58
CA SER A 34 38.87 35.20 12.77
C SER A 34 38.61 36.48 13.57
N ILE A 35 38.41 36.37 14.89
CA ILE A 35 38.20 37.52 15.78
C ILE A 35 39.51 37.97 16.45
N HIS A 36 40.51 37.07 16.57
CA HIS A 36 41.80 37.33 17.21
C HIS A 36 42.98 37.54 16.24
N GLN A 37 42.75 37.79 14.95
CA GLN A 37 43.82 38.34 14.11
C GLN A 37 44.03 39.82 14.48
N PRO A 38 45.16 40.20 15.11
CA PRO A 38 45.51 41.61 15.25
C PRO A 38 45.68 42.19 13.85
N GLN A 39 44.81 43.15 13.52
CA GLN A 39 44.99 44.07 12.42
C GLN A 39 46.25 44.90 12.71
N GLU A 40 47.39 44.55 12.11
CA GLU A 40 48.47 45.51 11.88
C GLU A 40 47.99 46.52 10.85
N THR A 41 47.26 47.53 11.32
CA THR A 41 46.93 48.73 10.55
C THR A 41 48.22 49.50 10.32
N SER A 42 48.84 49.31 9.16
CA SER A 42 49.95 50.16 8.72
C SER A 42 49.48 51.60 8.55
N ALA A 43 50.18 52.48 9.26
CA ALA A 43 49.90 53.88 9.47
C ALA A 43 50.07 54.74 8.21
N GLY A 44 49.17 55.72 8.06
CA GLY A 44 49.26 56.80 7.07
C GLY A 44 48.46 58.01 7.53
N SER A 45 48.99 58.69 8.56
CA SER A 45 48.47 59.95 9.11
C SER A 45 48.83 61.14 8.23
N GLY A 46 47.86 62.00 7.91
CA GLY A 46 48.13 63.40 7.56
C GLY A 46 47.07 64.07 6.68
N GLY A 47 46.38 65.07 7.24
CA GLY A 47 45.78 66.15 6.45
C GLY A 47 44.26 66.29 6.54
N SER A 48 43.81 67.15 7.46
CA SER A 48 42.48 67.74 7.40
C SER A 48 42.41 68.70 6.21
N SER A 49 41.78 68.28 5.12
CA SER A 49 41.21 69.19 4.12
C SER A 49 40.03 68.51 3.45
N LEU A 50 38.86 69.15 3.57
CA LEU A 50 37.61 68.90 2.87
C LEU A 50 37.57 67.65 1.97
N ASN A 51 36.86 66.62 2.42
CA ASN A 51 36.53 65.45 1.62
C ASN A 51 35.44 65.84 0.60
N ALA A 52 35.85 66.46 -0.51
CA ALA A 52 35.04 66.45 -1.72
C ALA A 52 35.05 65.01 -2.22
N VAL A 53 34.02 64.24 -1.88
CA VAL A 53 33.81 62.92 -2.47
C VAL A 53 33.55 63.16 -3.96
N MET A 54 34.60 63.00 -4.76
CA MET A 54 34.43 62.75 -6.18
C MET A 54 33.73 61.40 -6.26
N VAL A 55 32.42 61.44 -6.52
CA VAL A 55 31.64 60.24 -6.77
C VAL A 55 32.20 59.62 -8.04
N ASP A 56 33.02 58.58 -7.90
CA ASP A 56 33.47 57.79 -9.03
C ASP A 56 32.21 57.21 -9.71
N PRO A 57 31.93 57.58 -10.97
CA PRO A 57 30.73 57.13 -11.68
C PRO A 57 30.62 55.59 -11.72
N GLY A 58 31.74 54.87 -11.67
CA GLY A 58 31.77 53.41 -11.64
C GLY A 58 31.24 52.81 -10.33
N ALA A 59 31.45 53.49 -9.19
CA ALA A 59 31.00 53.02 -7.89
C ALA A 59 29.47 53.11 -7.72
N VAL A 60 28.84 54.14 -8.29
CA VAL A 60 27.37 54.30 -8.27
C VAL A 60 26.69 53.24 -9.13
N VAL A 61 27.26 52.91 -10.30
CA VAL A 61 26.76 51.83 -11.14
C VAL A 61 26.86 50.48 -10.43
N GLN A 62 27.95 50.23 -9.71
CA GLN A 62 28.10 49.00 -8.91
C GLN A 62 27.09 48.92 -7.75
N GLN A 63 26.80 50.03 -7.08
CA GLN A 63 25.78 50.10 -6.05
C GLN A 63 24.36 49.88 -6.62
N TYR A 64 24.05 50.48 -7.76
CA TYR A 64 22.77 50.28 -8.45
C TYR A 64 22.57 48.82 -8.86
N ASN A 65 23.59 48.18 -9.45
CA ASN A 65 23.55 46.76 -9.82
C ASN A 65 23.38 45.87 -8.59
N ARG A 66 24.08 46.16 -7.48
CA ARG A 66 23.94 45.41 -6.22
C ARG A 66 22.53 45.57 -5.64
N GLN A 67 21.96 46.77 -5.67
CA GLN A 67 20.61 47.03 -5.17
C GLN A 67 19.55 46.33 -6.02
N GLN A 68 19.70 46.36 -7.35
CA GLN A 68 18.81 45.66 -8.28
C GLN A 68 18.89 44.14 -8.09
N GLN A 69 20.10 43.61 -7.91
CA GLN A 69 20.31 42.18 -7.65
C GLN A 69 19.69 41.76 -6.31
N GLN A 70 19.89 42.54 -5.23
CA GLN A 70 19.26 42.30 -3.93
C GLN A 70 17.72 42.30 -4.02
N GLN A 71 17.11 43.19 -4.80
CA GLN A 71 15.66 43.18 -5.01
C GLN A 71 15.19 41.93 -5.74
N THR A 72 15.91 41.49 -6.78
CA THR A 72 15.54 40.27 -7.53
C THR A 72 15.71 39.00 -6.70
N ASP A 73 16.76 38.92 -5.88
CA ASP A 73 17.01 37.78 -5.01
C ASP A 73 16.01 37.74 -3.85
N ALA A 74 15.64 38.89 -3.30
CA ALA A 74 14.58 38.99 -2.29
C ALA A 74 13.20 38.58 -2.85
N GLN A 75 12.88 38.97 -4.09
CA GLN A 75 11.65 38.52 -4.77
C GLN A 75 11.67 37.01 -5.03
N ARG A 76 12.78 36.46 -5.52
CA ARG A 76 12.93 35.01 -5.76
C ARG A 76 12.83 34.21 -4.47
N ALA A 77 13.44 34.70 -3.38
CA ALA A 77 13.34 34.08 -2.06
C ALA A 77 11.89 34.07 -1.53
N LYS A 78 11.16 35.19 -1.67
CA LYS A 78 9.73 35.25 -1.31
C LYS A 78 8.87 34.30 -2.14
N GLN A 79 9.10 34.22 -3.45
CA GLN A 79 8.39 33.28 -4.32
C GLN A 79 8.68 31.82 -3.96
N ALA A 80 9.94 31.49 -3.65
CA ALA A 80 10.31 30.15 -3.21
C ALA A 80 9.66 29.78 -1.87
N GLN A 81 9.61 30.71 -0.91
CA GLN A 81 8.90 30.52 0.36
C GLN A 81 7.40 30.31 0.17
N GLN A 82 6.74 31.14 -0.65
CA GLN A 82 5.31 30.98 -0.95
C GLN A 82 5.00 29.65 -1.64
N GLN A 83 5.85 29.20 -2.57
CA GLN A 83 5.69 27.90 -3.21
C GLN A 83 5.85 26.75 -2.21
N ALA A 84 6.83 26.83 -1.31
CA ALA A 84 7.05 25.82 -0.29
C ALA A 84 5.86 25.74 0.70
N GLU A 85 5.36 26.88 1.18
CA GLU A 85 4.18 26.94 2.05
C GLU A 85 2.92 26.43 1.34
N ALA A 86 2.71 26.80 0.07
CA ALA A 86 1.57 26.32 -0.71
C ALA A 86 1.61 24.80 -0.91
N LEU A 87 2.80 24.23 -1.14
CA LEU A 87 2.97 22.77 -1.23
C LEU A 87 2.70 22.08 0.11
N GLN A 88 3.21 22.63 1.22
CA GLN A 88 2.93 22.09 2.55
C GLN A 88 1.43 22.15 2.90
N GLN A 89 0.75 23.26 2.59
CA GLN A 89 -0.69 23.38 2.81
C GLN A 89 -1.48 22.39 1.96
N LYS A 90 -1.10 22.18 0.68
CA LYS A 90 -1.73 21.17 -0.18
C LYS A 90 -1.56 19.76 0.38
N GLN A 91 -0.36 19.41 0.81
CA GLN A 91 -0.08 18.10 1.40
C GLN A 91 -0.86 17.89 2.71
N ALA A 92 -0.93 18.91 3.57
CA ALA A 92 -1.69 18.85 4.82
C ALA A 92 -3.20 18.68 4.56
N ALA A 93 -3.74 19.43 3.59
CA ALA A 93 -5.15 19.32 3.19
C ALA A 93 -5.47 17.94 2.59
N GLU A 94 -4.58 17.39 1.76
CA GLU A 94 -4.74 16.06 1.18
C GLU A 94 -4.70 14.97 2.25
N GLN A 95 -3.77 15.05 3.20
CA GLN A 95 -3.71 14.12 4.34
C GLN A 95 -4.97 14.18 5.21
N GLN A 96 -5.50 15.38 5.46
CA GLN A 96 -6.77 15.52 6.20
C GLN A 96 -7.94 14.90 5.42
N ARG A 97 -8.01 15.11 4.11
CA ARG A 97 -9.04 14.51 3.25
C ARG A 97 -8.95 12.99 3.24
N LEU A 98 -7.74 12.42 3.16
CA LEU A 98 -7.50 10.99 3.26
C LEU A 98 -7.97 10.42 4.59
N LYS A 99 -7.66 11.07 5.72
CA LYS A 99 -8.12 10.65 7.05
C LYS A 99 -9.64 10.68 7.19
N VAL A 100 -10.31 11.67 6.61
CA VAL A 100 -11.79 11.74 6.62
C VAL A 100 -12.38 10.59 5.79
N LEU A 101 -11.82 10.34 4.60
CA LEU A 101 -12.28 9.26 3.74
C LEU A 101 -12.08 7.89 4.39
N GLU A 102 -10.93 7.67 5.04
CA GLU A 102 -10.63 6.43 5.76
C GLU A 102 -11.61 6.21 6.92
N LYS A 103 -11.84 7.24 7.76
CA LYS A 103 -12.85 7.16 8.83
C LYS A 103 -14.25 6.85 8.29
N GLN A 104 -14.63 7.46 7.16
CA GLN A 104 -15.93 7.19 6.54
C GLN A 104 -16.03 5.75 6.03
N ARG A 105 -14.96 5.20 5.46
CA ARG A 105 -14.92 3.79 5.03
C ARG A 105 -14.99 2.82 6.21
N LEU A 106 -14.26 3.08 7.30
CA LEU A 106 -14.35 2.26 8.51
C LEU A 106 -15.78 2.29 9.09
N ALA A 107 -16.36 3.49 9.24
CA ALA A 107 -17.72 3.61 9.77
C ALA A 107 -18.77 2.91 8.89
N ALA A 108 -18.63 2.98 7.56
CA ALA A 108 -19.51 2.26 6.64
C ALA A 108 -19.34 0.74 6.77
N GLN A 109 -18.10 0.26 6.90
CA GLN A 109 -17.80 -1.17 7.05
C GLN A 109 -18.32 -1.73 8.39
N GLU A 110 -18.19 -0.97 9.48
CA GLU A 110 -18.73 -1.33 10.79
C GLU A 110 -20.26 -1.37 10.76
N ALA A 111 -20.92 -0.39 10.13
CA ALA A 111 -22.38 -0.39 9.97
C ALA A 111 -22.86 -1.60 9.14
N GLU A 112 -22.13 -1.98 8.09
CA GLU A 112 -22.46 -3.13 7.25
C GLU A 112 -22.25 -4.46 8.00
N GLN A 113 -21.17 -4.59 8.79
CA GLN A 113 -20.94 -5.73 9.67
C GLN A 113 -22.01 -5.87 10.75
N GLN A 114 -22.42 -4.76 11.38
CA GLN A 114 -23.51 -4.80 12.38
C GLN A 114 -24.83 -5.25 11.75
N LYS A 115 -25.17 -4.79 10.54
CA LYS A 115 -26.35 -5.26 9.82
C LYS A 115 -26.27 -6.75 9.47
N GLN A 116 -25.12 -7.23 9.03
CA GLN A 116 -24.92 -8.66 8.76
C GLN A 116 -25.04 -9.51 10.03
N ALA A 117 -24.46 -9.06 11.15
CA ALA A 117 -24.57 -9.76 12.43
C ALA A 117 -26.02 -9.81 12.95
N GLN A 118 -26.78 -8.72 12.80
CA GLN A 118 -28.20 -8.70 13.15
C GLN A 118 -29.02 -9.63 12.27
N ALA A 119 -28.80 -9.61 10.94
CA ALA A 119 -29.49 -10.51 10.02
C ALA A 119 -29.17 -11.99 10.28
N GLU A 120 -27.92 -12.31 10.62
CA GLU A 120 -27.52 -13.68 10.96
C GLU A 120 -28.11 -14.14 12.30
N ALA A 121 -28.21 -13.24 13.29
CA ALA A 121 -28.87 -13.51 14.56
C ALA A 121 -30.38 -13.75 14.39
N GLU A 122 -31.07 -12.98 13.56
CA GLU A 122 -32.47 -13.21 13.22
C GLU A 122 -32.67 -14.50 12.42
N ALA A 123 -31.80 -14.80 11.45
CA ALA A 123 -31.86 -16.05 10.69
C ALA A 123 -31.65 -17.28 11.59
N LYS A 124 -30.75 -17.21 12.58
CA LYS A 124 -30.56 -18.29 13.57
C LYS A 124 -31.77 -18.48 14.47
N LYS A 125 -32.42 -17.40 14.91
CA LYS A 125 -33.68 -17.47 15.68
C LYS A 125 -34.82 -18.09 14.86
N ALA A 126 -34.94 -17.72 13.59
CA ALA A 126 -35.94 -18.29 12.68
C ALA A 126 -35.68 -19.78 12.37
N ALA A 127 -34.40 -20.17 12.21
CA ALA A 127 -34.03 -21.57 12.00
C ALA A 127 -34.31 -22.43 13.24
N ALA A 128 -34.01 -21.92 14.44
CA ALA A 128 -34.30 -22.62 15.69
C ALA A 128 -35.82 -22.84 15.90
N ALA A 129 -36.65 -21.86 15.54
CA ALA A 129 -38.11 -21.99 15.60
C ALA A 129 -38.68 -23.03 14.60
N LYS A 130 -38.05 -23.18 13.43
CA LYS A 130 -38.44 -24.21 12.44
C LYS A 130 -38.00 -25.62 12.84
N GLN A 131 -36.84 -25.76 13.47
CA GLN A 131 -36.40 -27.07 13.97
C GLN A 131 -37.28 -27.58 15.12
N SER A 132 -37.83 -26.70 15.97
CA SER A 132 -38.79 -27.12 17.00
C SER A 132 -40.13 -27.60 16.43
N SER A 133 -40.62 -27.00 15.34
CA SER A 133 -41.86 -27.46 14.69
C SER A 133 -41.66 -28.77 13.91
N GLU A 134 -40.49 -28.97 13.31
CA GLU A 134 -40.18 -30.20 12.56
C GLU A 134 -39.96 -31.41 13.48
N LEU A 135 -39.47 -31.22 14.71
CA LEU A 135 -39.37 -32.29 15.71
C LEU A 135 -40.75 -32.76 16.22
N ASP A 136 -41.72 -31.87 16.35
CA ASP A 136 -43.08 -32.20 16.81
C ASP A 136 -43.84 -33.02 15.75
N GLU A 137 -43.65 -32.69 14.48
CA GLU A 137 -44.23 -33.42 13.34
C GLU A 137 -43.61 -34.83 13.15
N LEU A 138 -42.30 -34.97 13.40
CA LEU A 138 -41.62 -36.27 13.40
C LEU A 138 -42.06 -37.18 14.56
N LEU A 139 -42.36 -36.62 15.74
CA LEU A 139 -42.89 -37.39 16.87
C LEU A 139 -44.34 -37.84 16.63
N GLY A 140 -45.15 -37.01 15.96
CA GLY A 140 -46.50 -37.37 15.53
C GLY A 140 -46.57 -38.45 14.45
N GLY A 141 -45.53 -38.56 13.60
CA GLY A 141 -45.42 -39.61 12.58
C GLY A 141 -45.08 -41.00 13.12
N LEU A 142 -44.49 -41.11 14.32
CA LEU A 142 -44.05 -42.38 14.92
C LEU A 142 -45.15 -43.14 15.65
N THR A 143 -46.26 -42.50 16.03
CA THR A 143 -47.40 -43.23 16.61
C THR A 143 -48.25 -43.96 15.58
N ASN A 144 -47.97 -43.80 14.28
CA ASN A 144 -48.82 -44.28 13.20
C ASN A 144 -48.04 -44.93 12.02
N ALA A 145 -47.10 -45.85 12.26
CA ALA A 145 -46.63 -46.74 11.19
C ALA A 145 -46.01 -48.06 11.68
N LYS A 146 -46.79 -49.11 11.52
CA LYS A 146 -46.39 -50.52 11.56
C LYS A 146 -45.88 -50.92 10.16
N ASN A 147 -44.86 -51.79 10.13
CA ASN A 147 -44.22 -52.50 8.99
C ASN A 147 -42.96 -51.89 8.32
N ALA A 148 -41.89 -52.69 8.35
CA ALA A 148 -40.66 -52.59 7.55
C ALA A 148 -40.88 -53.16 6.13
N PRO A 149 -39.94 -52.99 5.16
CA PRO A 149 -38.73 -53.83 5.13
C PRO A 149 -37.40 -53.17 4.66
N LYS A 150 -36.36 -54.00 4.79
CA LYS A 150 -34.88 -53.90 4.69
C LYS A 150 -34.25 -53.43 3.37
N SER A 151 -32.97 -53.02 3.49
CA SER A 151 -31.79 -53.16 2.57
C SER A 151 -31.12 -51.79 2.31
N GLY A 152 -29.79 -51.54 2.36
CA GLY A 152 -28.57 -52.33 2.50
C GLY A 152 -27.36 -51.46 2.05
N GLY A 153 -26.16 -51.69 2.61
CA GLY A 153 -24.86 -51.39 1.95
C GLY A 153 -24.15 -50.05 2.24
N ALA A 154 -22.97 -50.13 2.85
CA ALA A 154 -21.90 -49.09 2.93
C ALA A 154 -20.76 -49.47 1.94
N PRO A 155 -19.66 -48.69 1.69
CA PRO A 155 -18.96 -47.80 2.63
C PRO A 155 -18.39 -46.46 2.09
N ALA A 156 -17.76 -45.76 3.03
CA ALA A 156 -17.13 -44.45 2.98
C ALA A 156 -15.84 -44.37 2.15
N GLY A 157 -15.62 -43.20 1.55
CA GLY A 157 -14.33 -42.71 1.05
C GLY A 157 -14.10 -41.29 1.55
N THR A 158 -13.33 -41.15 2.63
CA THR A 158 -12.98 -39.90 3.29
C THR A 158 -11.77 -39.27 2.60
N GLY A 159 -11.94 -38.08 2.00
CA GLY A 159 -10.88 -37.27 1.43
C GLY A 159 -11.32 -35.80 1.40
N ASN A 160 -10.81 -35.05 2.37
CA ASN A 160 -11.29 -33.74 2.78
C ASN A 160 -10.84 -32.60 1.82
N SER A 161 -11.71 -32.15 0.93
CA SER A 161 -11.60 -30.84 0.23
C SER A 161 -12.94 -30.10 0.31
N LYS A 162 -13.27 -29.74 1.54
CA LYS A 162 -14.48 -29.03 1.94
C LYS A 162 -14.42 -27.55 1.52
N LEU A 163 -14.72 -27.26 0.26
CA LEU A 163 -15.40 -26.02 -0.18
C LEU A 163 -16.04 -26.14 -1.58
N SER A 164 -16.42 -27.35 -1.99
CA SER A 164 -17.05 -27.64 -3.28
C SER A 164 -18.57 -27.67 -3.17
N SER A 165 -19.22 -26.53 -2.90
CA SER A 165 -20.70 -26.49 -2.77
C SER A 165 -21.38 -25.29 -3.45
N ALA A 166 -20.82 -24.88 -4.58
CA ALA A 166 -21.62 -24.51 -5.75
C ALA A 166 -21.07 -25.33 -6.92
N THR A 167 -21.93 -26.07 -7.63
CA THR A 167 -21.68 -26.65 -8.98
C THR A 167 -20.23 -26.62 -9.47
N GLY A 168 -19.43 -27.63 -9.11
CA GLY A 168 -17.98 -27.64 -9.41
C GLY A 168 -17.65 -27.47 -10.90
N SER A 169 -18.56 -27.83 -11.80
CA SER A 169 -18.43 -27.61 -13.25
C SER A 169 -18.48 -26.12 -13.64
N GLU A 170 -19.38 -25.33 -13.05
CA GLU A 170 -19.52 -23.90 -13.36
C GLU A 170 -18.31 -23.10 -12.84
N ILE A 171 -17.84 -23.45 -11.63
CA ILE A 171 -16.64 -22.85 -11.03
C ILE A 171 -15.41 -23.15 -11.90
N ASN A 172 -15.22 -24.42 -12.30
CA ASN A 172 -14.08 -24.81 -13.13
C ASN A 172 -14.14 -24.15 -14.51
N GLY A 173 -15.34 -24.02 -15.10
CA GLY A 173 -15.54 -23.28 -16.35
C GLY A 173 -15.15 -21.81 -16.23
N TYR A 174 -15.54 -21.15 -15.16
CA TYR A 174 -15.15 -19.76 -14.91
C TYR A 174 -13.64 -19.62 -14.67
N LEU A 175 -13.02 -20.48 -13.87
CA LEU A 175 -11.58 -20.47 -13.66
C LEU A 175 -10.80 -20.74 -14.96
N ALA A 176 -11.33 -21.53 -15.88
CA ALA A 176 -10.74 -21.69 -17.21
C ALA A 176 -10.80 -20.39 -18.03
N GLN A 177 -11.91 -19.65 -17.97
CA GLN A 177 -12.02 -18.32 -18.60
C GLN A 177 -11.04 -17.32 -17.99
N VAL A 178 -10.86 -17.34 -16.67
CA VAL A 178 -9.86 -16.52 -15.97
C VAL A 178 -8.44 -16.86 -16.47
N ARG A 179 -8.09 -18.15 -16.54
CA ARG A 179 -6.80 -18.59 -17.10
C ARG A 179 -6.60 -18.06 -18.52
N GLN A 180 -7.60 -18.21 -19.37
CA GLN A 180 -7.54 -17.74 -20.75
C GLN A 180 -7.34 -16.23 -20.85
N ALA A 181 -8.04 -15.44 -20.03
CA ALA A 181 -7.89 -13.99 -20.02
C ALA A 181 -6.46 -13.56 -19.64
N ILE A 182 -5.83 -14.27 -18.71
CA ILE A 182 -4.43 -14.06 -18.31
C ILE A 182 -3.49 -14.50 -19.43
N SER A 183 -3.70 -15.68 -20.01
CA SER A 183 -2.91 -16.19 -21.14
C SER A 183 -2.93 -15.26 -22.35
N ASN A 184 -4.08 -14.61 -22.63
CA ASN A 184 -4.21 -13.63 -23.71
C ASN A 184 -3.34 -12.38 -23.51
N LYS A 185 -2.87 -12.11 -22.28
CA LYS A 185 -1.95 -11.01 -21.96
C LYS A 185 -0.51 -11.48 -21.75
N PHE A 186 -0.25 -12.77 -21.94
CA PHE A 186 1.05 -13.39 -21.73
C PHE A 186 1.73 -13.62 -23.08
N TYR A 187 2.52 -12.64 -23.53
CA TYR A 187 3.13 -12.66 -24.87
C TYR A 187 4.35 -13.59 -25.00
N ASP A 188 4.98 -13.96 -23.87
CA ASP A 188 6.23 -14.72 -23.85
C ASP A 188 6.03 -16.22 -23.55
N ALA A 189 4.86 -16.78 -23.84
CA ALA A 189 4.46 -18.15 -23.48
C ALA A 189 5.51 -19.23 -23.81
N SER A 190 6.12 -19.14 -25.00
CA SER A 190 7.13 -20.09 -25.49
C SER A 190 8.36 -20.21 -24.57
N ASN A 191 8.77 -19.12 -23.94
CA ASN A 191 9.94 -19.06 -23.05
C ASN A 191 9.74 -19.81 -21.73
N TYR A 192 8.49 -20.15 -21.39
CA TYR A 192 8.13 -20.81 -20.14
C TYR A 192 7.50 -22.18 -20.34
N SER A 193 7.78 -22.82 -21.49
CA SER A 193 7.33 -24.16 -21.81
C SER A 193 7.64 -25.16 -20.67
N ARG A 194 6.63 -25.92 -20.26
CA ARG A 194 6.69 -26.91 -19.15
C ARG A 194 6.90 -26.32 -17.74
N LYS A 195 6.93 -25.00 -17.57
CA LYS A 195 6.92 -24.37 -16.24
C LYS A 195 5.49 -24.18 -15.75
N THR A 196 5.33 -24.07 -14.44
CA THR A 196 4.06 -23.81 -13.79
C THR A 196 4.23 -22.72 -12.74
N CYS A 197 3.19 -21.91 -12.57
CA CYS A 197 3.08 -20.96 -11.47
C CYS A 197 1.73 -21.12 -10.78
N ILE A 198 1.75 -21.18 -9.45
CA ILE A 198 0.56 -21.16 -8.62
C ILE A 198 0.31 -19.71 -8.22
N LEU A 199 -0.78 -19.15 -8.72
CA LEU A 199 -1.22 -17.79 -8.40
C LEU A 199 -2.38 -17.84 -7.40
N ARG A 200 -2.34 -16.97 -6.40
CA ARG A 200 -3.49 -16.67 -5.55
C ARG A 200 -4.08 -15.35 -5.96
N ILE A 201 -5.34 -15.35 -6.37
CA ILE A 201 -6.04 -14.17 -6.86
C ILE A 201 -7.21 -13.82 -5.94
N LYS A 202 -7.48 -12.52 -5.83
CA LYS A 202 -8.69 -12.00 -5.21
C LYS A 202 -9.47 -11.20 -6.24
N LEU A 203 -10.75 -11.53 -6.38
CA LEU A 203 -11.63 -10.93 -7.38
C LEU A 203 -12.72 -10.11 -6.69
N ALA A 204 -13.07 -8.98 -7.30
CA ALA A 204 -14.26 -8.23 -6.98
C ALA A 204 -15.50 -8.88 -7.62
N PRO A 205 -16.72 -8.59 -7.14
CA PRO A 205 -17.96 -9.18 -7.68
C PRO A 205 -18.22 -8.87 -9.16
N ASP A 206 -17.60 -7.82 -9.69
CA ASP A 206 -17.67 -7.42 -11.09
C ASP A 206 -16.68 -8.17 -12.00
N GLY A 207 -15.78 -8.98 -11.43
CA GLY A 207 -14.70 -9.68 -12.13
C GLY A 207 -13.35 -8.97 -12.05
N MET A 208 -13.25 -7.77 -11.49
CA MET A 208 -11.98 -7.04 -11.42
C MET A 208 -10.98 -7.70 -10.46
N LEU A 209 -9.70 -7.76 -10.85
CA LEU A 209 -8.63 -8.28 -10.01
C LEU A 209 -8.28 -7.28 -8.90
N ILE A 210 -8.56 -7.65 -7.65
CA ILE A 210 -8.21 -6.87 -6.45
C ILE A 210 -6.74 -7.07 -6.08
N SER A 211 -6.30 -8.32 -6.05
CA SER A 211 -4.91 -8.67 -5.74
C SER A 211 -4.50 -9.96 -6.41
N VAL A 212 -3.20 -10.07 -6.69
CA VAL A 212 -2.57 -11.30 -7.17
C VAL A 212 -1.24 -11.48 -6.45
N SER A 213 -0.96 -12.70 -6.01
CA SER A 213 0.32 -13.12 -5.44
C SER A 213 0.72 -14.48 -5.98
N SER A 214 2.02 -14.77 -5.97
CA SER A 214 2.54 -16.10 -6.29
C SER A 214 2.64 -16.94 -5.02
N ASP A 215 2.04 -18.12 -5.03
CA ASP A 215 2.09 -19.10 -3.93
C ASP A 215 3.17 -20.18 -4.17
N GLY A 216 3.68 -20.32 -5.39
CA GLY A 216 4.77 -21.26 -5.70
C GLY A 216 4.96 -21.51 -7.21
N GLY A 217 6.05 -22.18 -7.58
CA GLY A 217 6.39 -22.49 -8.97
C GLY A 217 7.69 -21.83 -9.44
N ASP A 218 7.83 -21.64 -10.75
CA ASP A 218 8.99 -20.94 -11.33
C ASP A 218 8.90 -19.43 -11.10
N PRO A 219 9.91 -18.79 -10.49
CA PRO A 219 9.84 -17.38 -10.10
C PRO A 219 9.71 -16.43 -11.29
N ALA A 220 10.37 -16.72 -12.41
CA ALA A 220 10.31 -15.89 -13.61
C ALA A 220 8.93 -15.98 -14.28
N LEU A 221 8.38 -17.21 -14.40
CA LEU A 221 7.02 -17.41 -14.87
C LEU A 221 6.01 -16.72 -13.96
N CYS A 222 6.15 -16.86 -12.64
CA CYS A 222 5.23 -16.24 -11.70
C CYS A 222 5.23 -14.72 -11.77
N GLN A 223 6.40 -14.10 -11.89
CA GLN A 223 6.50 -12.66 -12.04
C GLN A 223 5.82 -12.17 -13.33
N ALA A 224 6.05 -12.86 -14.45
CA ALA A 224 5.40 -12.55 -15.71
C ALA A 224 3.88 -12.84 -15.68
N ALA A 225 3.45 -13.88 -14.97
CA ALA A 225 2.04 -14.23 -14.85
C ALA A 225 1.30 -13.22 -13.96
N VAL A 226 1.95 -12.69 -12.92
CA VAL A 226 1.43 -11.60 -12.09
C VAL A 226 1.21 -10.32 -12.91
N SER A 227 2.15 -9.95 -13.80
CA SER A 227 1.98 -8.77 -14.65
C SER A 227 0.89 -8.97 -15.70
N ALA A 228 0.85 -10.13 -16.35
CA ALA A 228 -0.22 -10.48 -17.28
C ALA A 228 -1.60 -10.47 -16.60
N ALA A 229 -1.71 -11.00 -15.39
CA ALA A 229 -2.96 -11.02 -14.64
C ALA A 229 -3.48 -9.61 -14.31
N LYS A 230 -2.59 -8.66 -13.98
CA LYS A 230 -2.96 -7.25 -13.76
C LYS A 230 -3.49 -6.55 -15.01
N LEU A 231 -3.10 -7.02 -16.19
CA LEU A 231 -3.54 -6.47 -17.49
C LEU A 231 -4.75 -7.20 -18.06
N ALA A 232 -5.11 -8.36 -17.50
CA ALA A 232 -6.19 -9.20 -17.98
C ALA A 232 -7.55 -8.62 -17.60
N ALA A 233 -8.46 -8.58 -18.57
CA ALA A 233 -9.87 -8.27 -18.31
C ALA A 233 -10.58 -9.58 -17.96
N ILE A 234 -10.76 -9.83 -16.66
CA ILE A 234 -11.42 -11.04 -16.16
C ILE A 234 -12.94 -10.85 -16.23
N PRO A 235 -13.69 -11.78 -16.85
CA PRO A 235 -15.14 -11.65 -16.99
C PRO A 235 -15.83 -11.69 -15.62
N ARG A 236 -17.02 -11.11 -15.53
CA ARG A 236 -17.84 -11.19 -14.32
C ARG A 236 -18.27 -12.64 -14.06
N PRO A 237 -18.22 -13.13 -12.80
CA PRO A 237 -18.77 -14.44 -12.45
C PRO A 237 -20.25 -14.56 -12.82
N PRO A 238 -20.72 -15.72 -13.31
CA PRO A 238 -22.08 -15.89 -13.82
C PRO A 238 -23.15 -15.90 -12.72
N SER A 239 -22.78 -16.17 -11.47
CA SER A 239 -23.72 -16.19 -10.34
C SER A 239 -23.06 -15.70 -9.05
N PRO A 240 -23.84 -15.14 -8.09
CA PRO A 240 -23.32 -14.76 -6.77
C PRO A 240 -22.71 -15.95 -6.01
N LYS A 241 -23.27 -17.16 -6.16
CA LYS A 241 -22.70 -18.38 -5.58
C LYS A 241 -21.36 -18.77 -6.21
N GLY A 242 -21.23 -18.59 -7.53
CA GLY A 242 -19.97 -18.77 -8.24
C GLY A 242 -18.90 -17.79 -7.75
N TYR A 243 -19.29 -16.53 -7.53
CA TYR A 243 -18.40 -15.50 -6.97
C TYR A 243 -17.84 -15.89 -5.60
N GLU A 244 -18.70 -16.31 -4.67
CA GLU A 244 -18.27 -16.70 -3.31
C GLU A 244 -17.22 -17.82 -3.32
N ALA A 245 -17.29 -18.72 -4.29
CA ALA A 245 -16.32 -19.80 -4.43
C ALA A 245 -14.99 -19.37 -5.08
N VAL A 246 -14.99 -18.29 -5.88
CA VAL A 246 -13.81 -17.85 -6.66
C VAL A 246 -13.20 -16.52 -6.18
N LYS A 247 -13.83 -15.85 -5.21
CA LYS A 247 -13.36 -14.56 -4.67
C LYS A 247 -11.94 -14.61 -4.08
N ASN A 248 -11.51 -15.78 -3.61
CA ASN A 248 -10.15 -16.08 -3.16
C ASN A 248 -9.71 -17.41 -3.79
N ALA A 249 -9.49 -17.42 -5.11
CA ALA A 249 -9.13 -18.62 -5.83
C ALA A 249 -7.61 -18.80 -5.93
N THR A 250 -7.18 -20.06 -5.89
CA THR A 250 -5.84 -20.47 -6.31
C THR A 250 -5.90 -21.01 -7.73
N LEU A 251 -4.98 -20.57 -8.57
CA LEU A 251 -4.97 -20.81 -10.00
C LEU A 251 -3.60 -21.32 -10.42
N ASP A 252 -3.57 -22.56 -10.91
CA ASP A 252 -2.40 -23.08 -11.59
C ASP A 252 -2.36 -22.48 -13.00
N PHE A 253 -1.34 -21.66 -13.24
CA PHE A 253 -1.03 -21.04 -14.51
C PHE A 253 0.07 -21.83 -15.22
N LYS A 254 -0.26 -22.30 -16.42
CA LYS A 254 0.66 -22.95 -17.34
C LYS A 254 0.44 -22.32 -18.72
N PRO A 255 1.42 -21.55 -19.23
CA PRO A 255 1.34 -20.96 -20.56
C PRO A 255 1.34 -22.01 -21.66
#